data_AF-A0A7D6ZD42-F1
#
_entry.id   AF-A0A7D6ZD42-F1
#
_cell.length_a   1.000
_cell.length_b   1.000
_cell.length_c   1.000
_cell.angle_alpha   90.00
_cell.angle_beta   90.00
_cell.angle_gamma   90.00
#
_symmetry.space_group_name_H-M   'P 1'
#
loop_
_entity.id
_entity.type
_entity.pdbx_description
1 polymer ?
#
loop_
_entity_poly.entity_id
_entity_poly.type
_entity_poly.pdbx_seq_one_letter_code
_entity_poly.pdbx_strand_id
1 'polypeptide(L)'
;MPEKEIVESIRFGNHQPPSDYVKTDTGQLVTPEFLALIQQSLSGKLAEPREPEQLDPEVRALAEELSVIHLPEWRSEVGRKLADPTVTSIKQATRVAEYLVKRGVRVHPELEEIRWSATPGGQPGVFDTGIHITKDAEGNWPAPDPEDFYNLEEIQVKQTDEGLWSATHPRGLAFEAPTKTDAYAGIVDELRHRIEQARRSREE
;
A
#
# COMPACT_ATOMS: atom_id res chain seq x y z
N MET A 1 54.40 -3.90 1.82
CA MET A 1 54.40 -2.99 2.98
C MET A 1 53.75 -1.69 2.57
N PRO A 2 52.50 -1.41 2.97
CA PRO A 2 52.00 -0.05 3.10
C PRO A 2 51.78 0.27 4.59
N GLU A 3 52.26 1.42 5.00
CA GLU A 3 52.19 1.95 6.37
C GLU A 3 50.73 2.11 6.80
N LYS A 4 50.39 1.57 7.98
CA LYS A 4 49.08 1.81 8.61
C LYS A 4 49.05 3.23 9.12
N GLU A 5 48.24 4.06 8.50
CA GLU A 5 47.88 5.39 8.98
C GLU A 5 47.16 5.24 10.34
N ILE A 6 47.81 5.68 11.42
CA ILE A 6 47.24 5.67 12.75
C ILE A 6 46.33 6.90 12.86
N VAL A 7 45.03 6.70 12.67
CA VAL A 7 44.01 7.73 12.93
C VAL A 7 43.81 7.82 14.44
N GLU A 8 44.34 8.89 15.04
CA GLU A 8 44.18 9.35 16.42
C GLU A 8 44.36 8.31 17.55
N SER A 9 45.56 8.32 18.16
CA SER A 9 45.77 7.67 19.46
C SER A 9 45.11 8.50 20.57
N ILE A 10 43.92 8.09 21.03
CA ILE A 10 43.31 8.71 22.23
C ILE A 10 44.10 8.25 23.45
N ARG A 11 44.94 9.15 23.99
CA ARG A 11 45.62 8.95 25.28
C ARG A 11 44.67 9.37 26.40
N PHE A 12 44.08 8.39 27.09
CA PHE A 12 43.46 8.65 28.38
C PHE A 12 44.57 8.84 29.42
N GLY A 13 44.74 10.07 29.91
CA GLY A 13 45.71 10.37 30.96
C GLY A 13 45.31 9.68 32.26
N ASN A 14 46.16 8.78 32.78
CA ASN A 14 46.16 8.21 34.14
C ASN A 14 44.81 7.81 34.79
N HIS A 15 43.77 7.54 34.01
CA HIS A 15 42.47 7.13 34.54
C HIS A 15 42.13 5.74 34.00
N GLN A 16 41.88 4.84 34.93
CA GLN A 16 41.43 3.47 34.67
C GLN A 16 40.21 3.53 33.74
N PRO A 17 40.17 2.74 32.65
CA PRO A 17 39.06 2.80 31.71
C PRO A 17 37.74 2.43 32.40
N PRO A 18 36.60 2.99 31.95
CA PRO A 18 35.29 2.70 32.53
C PRO A 18 35.03 1.18 32.55
N SER A 19 34.38 0.70 33.62
CA SER A 19 34.03 -0.70 33.93
C SER A 19 33.51 -1.50 32.72
N ASP A 20 32.87 -0.82 31.77
CA ASP A 20 32.04 -1.44 30.75
C ASP A 20 32.78 -1.67 29.41
N TYR A 21 34.10 -1.45 29.38
CA TYR A 21 34.94 -1.70 28.20
C TYR A 21 35.76 -2.97 28.38
N VAL A 22 35.71 -3.85 27.38
CA VAL A 22 36.52 -5.06 27.29
C VAL A 22 37.73 -4.79 26.41
N LYS A 23 38.92 -5.24 26.83
CA LYS A 23 40.15 -5.09 26.07
C LYS A 23 40.30 -6.25 25.09
N THR A 24 40.43 -5.96 23.80
CA THR A 24 40.69 -6.96 22.76
C THR A 24 42.13 -7.47 22.81
N ASP A 25 42.43 -8.57 22.12
CA ASP A 25 43.78 -9.14 22.00
C ASP A 25 44.81 -8.19 21.38
N THR A 26 44.34 -7.20 20.60
CA THR A 26 45.15 -6.11 20.03
C THR A 26 45.33 -4.92 20.96
N GLY A 27 44.79 -4.99 22.18
CA GLY A 27 44.88 -3.98 23.22
C GLY A 27 43.89 -2.83 23.11
N GLN A 28 42.93 -2.89 22.18
CA GLN A 28 41.90 -1.87 22.00
C GLN A 28 40.78 -2.06 23.02
N LEU A 29 40.25 -0.96 23.56
CA LEU A 29 39.10 -0.97 24.46
C LEU A 29 37.83 -0.82 23.63
N VAL A 30 36.93 -1.78 23.74
CA VAL A 30 35.66 -1.81 23.00
C VAL A 30 34.52 -2.19 23.93
N THR A 31 33.30 -1.74 23.62
CA THR A 31 32.14 -2.16 24.40
C THR A 31 31.65 -3.55 23.95
N PRO A 32 30.98 -4.31 24.83
CA PRO A 32 30.36 -5.59 24.48
C PRO A 32 29.40 -5.50 23.28
N GLU A 33 28.67 -4.39 23.14
CA GLU A 33 27.72 -4.16 22.03
C GLU A 33 28.46 -4.05 20.69
N PHE A 34 29.64 -3.43 20.68
CA PHE A 34 30.46 -3.32 19.47
C PHE A 34 31.03 -4.68 19.05
N LEU A 35 31.44 -5.50 20.02
CA LEU A 35 31.87 -6.88 19.75
C LEU A 35 30.72 -7.73 19.20
N ALA A 36 29.52 -7.60 19.76
CA ALA A 36 28.33 -8.28 19.27
C ALA A 36 27.99 -7.87 17.83
N LEU A 37 28.07 -6.58 17.50
CA LEU A 37 27.84 -6.06 16.15
C LEU A 37 28.87 -6.59 15.13
N ILE A 38 30.15 -6.67 15.51
CA ILE A 38 31.20 -7.24 14.65
C ILE A 38 31.00 -8.75 14.46
N GLN A 39 30.69 -9.49 15.53
CA GLN A 39 30.37 -10.92 15.44
C GLN A 39 29.13 -11.17 14.56
N GLN A 40 28.13 -10.30 14.65
CA GLN A 40 26.92 -10.35 13.82
C GLN A 40 27.23 -10.07 12.34
N SER A 41 28.12 -9.11 12.07
CA SER A 41 28.54 -8.76 10.71
C SER A 41 29.41 -9.85 10.07
N LEU A 42 30.25 -10.53 10.86
CA LEU A 42 31.14 -11.60 10.38
C LEU A 42 30.43 -12.95 10.22
N SER A 43 29.41 -13.23 11.02
CA SER A 43 28.70 -14.52 11.00
C SER A 43 27.65 -14.62 9.89
N GLY A 44 27.29 -13.50 9.24
CA GLY A 44 26.27 -13.45 8.18
C GLY A 44 24.87 -13.88 8.63
N LYS A 45 24.68 -14.12 9.93
CA LYS A 45 23.39 -14.46 10.51
C LYS A 45 22.71 -13.16 10.94
N LEU A 46 21.64 -12.80 10.23
CA LEU A 46 20.62 -11.90 10.76
C LEU A 46 20.27 -12.39 12.17
N ALA A 47 20.21 -11.47 13.14
CA ALA A 47 19.78 -11.81 14.48
C ALA A 47 18.46 -12.59 14.37
N GLU A 48 18.32 -13.66 15.15
CA GLU A 48 17.04 -14.36 15.25
C GLU A 48 15.95 -13.31 15.48
N PRO A 49 14.84 -13.35 14.71
CA PRO A 49 13.76 -12.43 14.92
C PRO A 49 13.38 -12.53 16.39
N ARG A 50 13.57 -11.44 17.12
CA ARG A 50 12.93 -11.25 18.41
C ARG A 50 11.48 -11.69 18.22
N GLU A 51 10.95 -12.53 19.12
CA GLU A 51 9.52 -12.87 19.13
C GLU A 51 8.74 -11.61 18.79
N PRO A 52 7.80 -11.66 17.81
CA PRO A 52 7.18 -10.46 17.30
C PRO A 52 6.66 -9.69 18.50
N GLU A 53 7.31 -8.57 18.82
CA GLU A 53 6.82 -7.65 19.85
C GLU A 53 5.35 -7.46 19.48
N GLN A 54 4.45 -7.86 20.38
CA GLN A 54 3.02 -7.67 20.16
C GLN A 54 2.85 -6.17 19.91
N LEU A 55 2.69 -5.82 18.63
CA LEU A 55 2.54 -4.44 18.22
C LEU A 55 1.30 -3.91 18.92
N ASP A 56 1.42 -2.69 19.45
CA ASP A 56 0.26 -1.96 19.95
C ASP A 56 -0.88 -2.05 18.92
N PRO A 57 -2.11 -2.41 19.32
CA PRO A 57 -3.24 -2.49 18.41
C PRO A 57 -3.43 -1.24 17.53
N GLU A 58 -3.16 -0.04 18.06
CA GLU A 58 -3.26 1.21 17.30
C GLU A 58 -2.18 1.29 16.21
N VAL A 59 -0.96 0.82 16.50
CA VAL A 59 0.14 0.78 15.54
C VAL A 59 -0.15 -0.25 14.45
N ARG A 60 -0.70 -1.40 14.82
CA ARG A 60 -1.07 -2.45 13.86
C ARG A 60 -2.16 -1.97 12.90
N ALA A 61 -3.25 -1.41 13.42
CA ALA A 61 -4.35 -0.92 12.58
C ALA A 61 -3.87 0.15 11.59
N LEU A 62 -3.10 1.13 12.05
CA LEU A 62 -2.55 2.16 11.17
C LEU A 62 -1.51 1.60 10.18
N ALA A 63 -0.73 0.59 10.58
CA ALA A 63 0.23 -0.05 9.68
C ALA A 63 -0.48 -0.81 8.55
N GLU A 64 -1.60 -1.48 8.83
CA GLU A 64 -2.41 -2.17 7.82
C GLU A 64 -2.91 -1.16 6.76
N GLU A 65 -3.46 -0.01 7.18
CA GLU A 65 -3.89 1.08 6.27
C GLU A 65 -2.74 1.67 5.43
N LEU A 66 -1.58 1.90 6.06
CA LEU A 66 -0.41 2.47 5.36
C LEU A 66 0.28 1.46 4.43
N SER A 67 0.01 0.16 4.61
CA SER A 67 0.59 -0.88 3.76
C SER A 67 0.00 -0.85 2.36
N VAL A 68 -1.30 -0.56 2.24
CA VAL A 68 -2.01 -0.44 0.97
C VAL A 68 -2.98 0.72 1.05
N ILE A 69 -2.64 1.83 0.39
CA ILE A 69 -3.42 3.05 0.39
C ILE A 69 -4.14 3.17 -0.96
N HIS A 70 -5.47 3.11 -0.92
CA HIS A 70 -6.33 3.32 -2.09
C HIS A 70 -6.66 4.81 -2.21
N LEU A 71 -6.15 5.45 -3.25
CA LEU A 71 -6.37 6.86 -3.52
C LEU A 71 -7.49 7.03 -4.56
N PRO A 72 -8.50 7.87 -4.29
CA PRO A 72 -9.58 8.12 -5.24
C PRO A 72 -9.06 8.89 -6.46
N GLU A 73 -9.92 8.98 -7.49
CA GLU A 73 -9.68 9.89 -8.60
C GLU A 73 -9.49 11.32 -8.08
N TRP A 74 -8.39 11.96 -8.48
CA TRP A 74 -8.12 13.34 -8.09
C TRP A 74 -8.69 14.30 -9.13
N ARG A 75 -9.60 15.17 -8.71
CA ARG A 75 -10.17 16.25 -9.52
C ARG A 75 -9.80 17.62 -8.96
N SER A 76 -9.68 18.61 -9.84
CA SER A 76 -9.56 20.01 -9.45
C SER A 76 -10.90 20.58 -8.95
N GLU A 77 -10.87 21.75 -8.32
CA GLU A 77 -12.08 22.48 -7.88
C GLU A 77 -13.06 22.76 -9.03
N VAL A 78 -12.55 22.89 -10.26
CA VAL A 78 -13.36 23.09 -11.49
C VAL A 78 -13.77 21.77 -12.17
N GLY A 79 -13.61 20.63 -11.49
CA GLY A 79 -14.07 19.32 -11.95
C GLY A 79 -13.17 18.62 -12.97
N ARG A 80 -12.01 19.20 -13.32
CA ARG A 80 -11.06 18.59 -14.26
C ARG A 80 -10.31 17.45 -13.57
N LYS A 81 -10.26 16.29 -14.22
CA LYS A 81 -9.44 15.15 -13.78
C LYS A 81 -7.94 15.51 -13.80
N LEU A 82 -7.27 15.28 -12.68
CA LEU A 82 -5.83 15.51 -12.46
C LEU A 82 -5.06 14.19 -12.36
N ALA A 83 -5.62 13.17 -11.73
CA ALA A 83 -5.03 11.83 -11.64
C ALA A 83 -6.12 10.75 -11.61
N ASP A 84 -5.81 9.58 -12.18
CA ASP A 84 -6.62 8.37 -12.06
C ASP A 84 -6.61 7.82 -10.62
N PRO A 85 -7.64 7.05 -10.21
CA PRO A 85 -7.57 6.22 -9.01
C PRO A 85 -6.31 5.36 -9.03
N THR A 86 -5.65 5.24 -7.88
CA THR A 86 -4.38 4.50 -7.80
C THR A 86 -4.21 3.83 -6.44
N VAL A 87 -3.33 2.83 -6.41
CA VAL A 87 -2.95 2.13 -5.20
C VAL A 87 -1.47 2.35 -4.95
N THR A 88 -1.12 2.78 -3.75
CA THR A 88 0.27 2.97 -3.33
C THR A 88 0.55 2.23 -2.02
N SER A 89 1.81 1.93 -1.75
CA SER A 89 2.25 1.24 -0.54
C SER A 89 3.42 1.94 0.12
N ILE A 90 3.46 1.92 1.46
CA ILE A 90 4.60 2.41 2.23
C ILE A 90 5.44 1.22 2.69
N LYS A 91 6.64 1.06 2.14
CA LYS A 91 7.53 -0.09 2.43
C LYS A 91 7.85 -0.30 3.92
N GLN A 92 7.82 0.76 4.73
CA GLN A 92 8.06 0.71 6.18
C GLN A 92 6.79 1.13 6.96
N ALA A 93 5.61 0.73 6.49
CA ALA A 93 4.31 1.10 7.07
C ALA A 93 4.26 0.95 8.58
N THR A 94 4.75 -0.16 9.15
CA THR A 94 4.80 -0.38 10.61
C THR A 94 5.63 0.67 11.35
N ARG A 95 6.82 1.00 10.84
CA ARG A 95 7.69 2.00 11.46
C ARG A 95 7.09 3.41 11.36
N VAL A 96 6.44 3.71 10.25
CA VAL A 96 5.72 4.98 10.05
C VAL A 96 4.52 5.07 10.99
N ALA A 97 3.72 4.01 11.09
CA ALA A 97 2.57 3.92 11.99
C ALA A 97 3.00 4.12 13.45
N GLU A 98 4.05 3.43 13.89
CA GLU A 98 4.59 3.57 15.25
C GLU A 98 5.00 5.02 15.55
N TYR A 99 5.69 5.67 14.60
CA TYR A 99 6.06 7.07 14.71
C TYR A 99 4.84 8.01 14.79
N LEU A 100 3.82 7.79 13.95
CA LEU A 100 2.60 8.61 13.93
C LEU A 100 1.78 8.44 15.22
N VAL A 101 1.63 7.21 15.72
CA VAL A 101 0.96 6.92 16.99
C VAL A 101 1.69 7.60 18.16
N LYS A 102 3.03 7.53 18.20
CA LYS A 102 3.85 8.26 19.20
C LYS A 102 3.73 9.78 19.10
N ARG A 103 3.41 10.31 17.91
CA ARG A 103 3.11 11.74 17.71
C ARG A 103 1.68 12.12 18.10
N GLY A 104 0.86 11.18 18.54
CA GLY A 104 -0.52 11.42 18.93
C GLY A 104 -1.53 11.31 17.79
N VAL A 105 -1.14 10.79 16.61
CA VAL A 105 -2.11 10.50 15.54
C VAL A 105 -2.98 9.32 15.98
N ARG A 106 -4.29 9.43 15.77
CA ARG A 106 -5.29 8.39 16.07
C ARG A 106 -6.27 8.28 14.92
N VAL A 107 -6.74 7.06 14.67
CA VAL A 107 -7.78 6.77 13.68
C VAL A 107 -9.12 6.76 14.42
N HIS A 108 -10.06 7.55 13.92
CA HIS A 108 -11.41 7.70 14.46
C HIS A 108 -12.40 7.31 13.36
N PRO A 109 -12.82 6.03 13.28
CA PRO A 109 -13.69 5.55 12.20
C PRO A 109 -15.01 6.31 12.09
N GLU A 110 -15.49 6.88 13.20
CA GLU A 110 -16.68 7.72 13.26
C GLU A 110 -16.54 9.02 12.45
N LEU A 111 -15.31 9.54 12.31
CA LEU A 111 -14.98 10.75 11.56
C LEU A 111 -14.66 10.49 10.08
N GLU A 112 -14.71 9.24 9.63
CA GLU A 112 -14.53 8.92 8.21
C GLU A 112 -15.63 9.58 7.38
N GLU A 113 -15.23 10.33 6.35
CA GLU A 113 -16.12 10.92 5.35
C GLU A 113 -16.21 10.07 4.08
N ILE A 114 -15.16 9.30 3.82
CA ILE A 114 -15.00 8.47 2.63
C ILE A 114 -14.40 7.12 3.00
N ARG A 115 -14.81 6.06 2.31
CA ARG A 115 -14.30 4.70 2.51
C ARG A 115 -14.10 4.00 1.19
N TRP A 116 -12.99 3.30 1.04
CA TRP A 116 -12.77 2.44 -0.12
C TRP A 116 -13.60 1.15 -0.01
N SER A 117 -14.16 0.71 -1.13
CA SER A 117 -14.89 -0.54 -1.28
C SER A 117 -14.37 -1.28 -2.49
N ALA A 118 -14.21 -2.60 -2.35
CA ALA A 118 -13.72 -3.46 -3.42
C ALA A 118 -14.66 -3.46 -4.63
N THR A 119 -14.12 -3.80 -5.79
CA THR A 119 -14.85 -4.02 -7.04
C THR A 119 -15.98 -5.04 -6.82
N PRO A 120 -17.26 -4.68 -7.08
CA PRO A 120 -18.38 -5.59 -6.91
C PRO A 120 -18.21 -6.87 -7.75
N GLY A 121 -18.28 -8.05 -7.12
CA GLY A 121 -18.12 -9.34 -7.80
C GLY A 121 -16.69 -9.66 -8.25
N GLY A 122 -15.72 -8.78 -7.98
CA GLY A 122 -14.30 -9.03 -8.22
C GLY A 122 -13.67 -9.87 -7.10
N GLN A 123 -12.55 -10.54 -7.41
CA GLN A 123 -11.71 -11.08 -6.34
C GLN A 123 -11.03 -9.91 -5.61
N PRO A 124 -11.15 -9.80 -4.28
CA PRO A 124 -10.50 -8.73 -3.53
C PRO A 124 -8.99 -8.89 -3.66
N GLY A 125 -8.37 -8.00 -4.43
CA GLY A 125 -6.93 -7.92 -4.62
C GLY A 125 -6.38 -6.69 -3.92
N VAL A 126 -5.17 -6.79 -3.38
CA VAL A 126 -4.48 -5.65 -2.73
C VAL A 126 -4.15 -4.48 -3.67
N PHE A 127 -4.36 -4.64 -4.98
CA PHE A 127 -4.22 -3.59 -5.99
C PHE A 127 -5.53 -3.27 -6.69
N ASP A 128 -6.66 -3.74 -6.15
CA ASP A 128 -7.97 -3.39 -6.65
C ASP A 128 -8.23 -1.90 -6.41
N THR A 129 -8.47 -1.16 -7.49
CA THR A 129 -8.78 0.27 -7.37
C THR A 129 -10.18 0.50 -6.83
N GLY A 130 -11.09 -0.47 -6.93
CA GLY A 130 -12.44 -0.43 -6.38
C GLY A 130 -13.18 0.89 -6.62
N ILE A 131 -13.93 1.34 -5.62
CA ILE A 131 -14.57 2.66 -5.58
C ILE A 131 -14.55 3.23 -4.17
N HIS A 132 -14.50 4.54 -4.06
CA HIS A 132 -14.69 5.23 -2.79
C HIS A 132 -16.15 5.62 -2.61
N ILE A 133 -16.76 5.15 -1.53
CA ILE A 133 -18.14 5.46 -1.12
C ILE A 133 -18.15 6.55 -0.04
N THR A 134 -19.26 7.28 0.02
CA THR A 134 -19.55 8.27 1.06
C THR A 134 -20.72 7.81 1.90
N LYS A 135 -20.88 8.37 3.11
CA LYS A 135 -22.04 8.08 3.95
C LYS A 135 -23.33 8.54 3.25
N ASP A 136 -24.38 7.74 3.36
CA ASP A 136 -25.73 8.13 2.93
C ASP A 136 -26.36 9.18 3.86
N ALA A 137 -27.60 9.59 3.56
CA ALA A 137 -28.32 10.60 4.33
C ALA A 137 -28.57 10.17 5.79
N GLU A 138 -28.60 8.86 6.04
CA GLU A 138 -28.78 8.23 7.34
C GLU A 138 -27.44 8.00 8.08
N GLY A 139 -26.30 8.29 7.44
CA GLY A 139 -24.96 8.15 8.00
C GLY A 139 -24.35 6.75 7.86
N ASN A 140 -24.98 5.85 7.10
CA ASN A 140 -24.47 4.50 6.85
C ASN A 140 -23.55 4.47 5.63
N TRP A 141 -22.75 3.41 5.53
CA TRP A 141 -21.89 3.14 4.37
C TRP A 141 -22.65 2.24 3.39
N PRO A 142 -23.23 2.78 2.30
CA PRO A 142 -23.96 1.97 1.35
C PRO A 142 -22.99 1.03 0.62
N ALA A 143 -23.42 -0.20 0.37
CA ALA A 143 -22.71 -1.06 -0.57
C ALA A 143 -22.76 -0.42 -1.98
N PRO A 144 -21.67 -0.41 -2.76
CA PRO A 144 -21.69 0.12 -4.13
C PRO A 144 -22.80 -0.54 -4.96
N ASP A 145 -23.54 0.15 -5.81
CA ASP A 145 -24.43 -0.53 -6.76
C ASP A 145 -23.59 -1.07 -7.94
N PRO A 146 -23.66 -2.37 -8.30
CA PRO A 146 -23.00 -2.88 -9.48
C PRO A 146 -23.41 -2.16 -10.77
N GLU A 147 -24.66 -1.69 -10.89
CA GLU A 147 -25.11 -0.93 -12.07
C GLU A 147 -24.39 0.41 -12.17
N ASP A 148 -24.30 1.14 -11.06
CA ASP A 148 -23.57 2.41 -11.01
C ASP A 148 -22.06 2.21 -11.22
N PHE A 149 -21.51 1.11 -10.70
CA PHE A 149 -20.08 0.79 -10.83
C PHE A 149 -19.70 0.41 -12.28
N TYR A 150 -20.55 -0.35 -12.96
CA TYR A 150 -20.42 -0.81 -14.34
C TYR A 150 -21.30 0.01 -15.29
N ASN A 151 -21.25 1.34 -15.15
CA ASN A 151 -22.12 2.26 -15.89
C ASN A 151 -21.87 2.21 -17.41
N LEU A 152 -22.86 1.70 -18.14
CA LEU A 152 -22.89 1.63 -19.60
C LEU A 152 -22.67 2.97 -20.31
N GLU A 153 -23.00 4.11 -19.69
CA GLU A 153 -22.76 5.44 -20.28
C GLU A 153 -21.27 5.79 -20.37
N GLU A 154 -20.41 5.10 -19.61
CA GLU A 154 -18.96 5.31 -19.64
C GLU A 154 -18.24 4.54 -20.77
N ILE A 155 -18.98 3.75 -21.56
CA ILE A 155 -18.41 3.01 -22.70
C ILE A 155 -17.91 3.98 -23.76
N GLN A 156 -16.64 3.84 -24.14
CA GLN A 156 -16.03 4.53 -25.27
C GLN A 156 -15.76 3.55 -26.40
N VAL A 157 -16.28 3.86 -27.60
CA VAL A 157 -16.07 3.04 -28.80
C VAL A 157 -15.24 3.80 -29.83
N LYS A 158 -14.13 3.21 -30.25
CA LYS A 158 -13.21 3.79 -31.24
C LYS A 158 -12.85 2.73 -32.28
N GLN A 159 -12.51 3.17 -33.50
CA GLN A 159 -11.96 2.28 -34.52
C GLN A 159 -10.45 2.13 -34.27
N THR A 160 -9.93 0.92 -34.37
CA THR A 160 -8.50 0.62 -34.25
C THR A 160 -7.79 0.83 -35.58
N ASP A 161 -6.46 0.91 -35.55
CA ASP A 161 -5.62 1.06 -36.75
C ASP A 161 -5.75 -0.13 -37.72
N GLU A 162 -6.20 -1.29 -37.22
CA GLU A 162 -6.44 -2.52 -37.99
C GLU A 162 -7.83 -2.55 -38.66
N GLY A 163 -8.64 -1.51 -38.45
CA GLY A 163 -9.98 -1.38 -39.02
C GLY A 163 -11.10 -2.03 -38.21
N LEU A 164 -10.77 -2.70 -37.09
CA LEU A 164 -11.75 -3.22 -36.12
C LEU A 164 -12.32 -2.09 -35.26
N TRP A 165 -13.42 -2.37 -34.58
CA TRP A 165 -14.00 -1.49 -33.57
C TRP A 165 -13.71 -2.02 -32.18
N SER A 166 -13.17 -1.16 -31.31
CA SER A 166 -12.86 -1.46 -29.91
C SER A 166 -13.76 -0.64 -29.00
N ALA A 167 -14.55 -1.33 -28.17
CA ALA A 167 -15.35 -0.74 -27.12
C ALA A 167 -14.65 -0.96 -25.78
N THR A 168 -14.47 0.11 -25.00
CA THR A 168 -13.69 0.10 -23.76
C THR A 168 -14.48 0.77 -22.64
N HIS A 169 -14.35 0.23 -21.43
CA HIS A 169 -14.92 0.77 -20.20
C HIS A 169 -13.77 1.15 -19.26
N PRO A 170 -13.87 2.27 -18.49
CA PRO A 170 -12.80 2.70 -17.58
C PRO A 170 -12.46 1.69 -16.48
N ARG A 171 -13.31 0.68 -16.26
CA ARG A 171 -13.07 -0.46 -15.35
C ARG A 171 -12.20 -1.56 -15.95
N GLY A 172 -11.44 -1.27 -17.00
CA GLY A 172 -10.50 -2.21 -17.62
C GLY A 172 -11.16 -3.31 -18.45
N LEU A 173 -12.43 -3.11 -18.86
CA LEU A 173 -13.12 -4.02 -19.77
C LEU A 173 -12.97 -3.51 -21.19
N ALA A 174 -12.72 -4.43 -22.13
CA ALA A 174 -12.60 -4.11 -23.54
C ALA A 174 -13.16 -5.25 -24.38
N PHE A 175 -13.75 -4.90 -25.52
CA PHE A 175 -14.25 -5.87 -26.49
C PHE A 175 -14.02 -5.33 -27.91
N GLU A 176 -13.52 -6.19 -28.80
CA GLU A 176 -13.23 -5.83 -30.18
C GLU A 176 -14.06 -6.64 -31.16
N ALA A 177 -14.56 -5.98 -32.20
CA ALA A 177 -15.38 -6.62 -33.22
C ALA A 177 -15.26 -5.95 -34.60
N PRO A 178 -15.69 -6.61 -35.68
CA PRO A 178 -15.64 -6.03 -37.03
C PRO A 178 -16.54 -4.80 -37.23
N THR A 179 -17.62 -4.65 -36.43
CA THR A 179 -18.52 -3.50 -36.53
C THR A 179 -18.67 -2.77 -35.20
N LYS A 180 -19.00 -1.48 -35.26
CA LYS A 180 -19.24 -0.64 -34.08
C LYS A 180 -20.33 -1.21 -33.17
N THR A 181 -21.41 -1.70 -33.79
CA THR A 181 -22.56 -2.25 -33.07
C THR A 181 -22.19 -3.55 -32.37
N ASP A 182 -21.43 -4.43 -33.03
CA ASP A 182 -20.99 -5.69 -32.43
C ASP A 182 -20.03 -5.44 -31.26
N ALA A 183 -19.13 -4.46 -31.40
CA ALA A 183 -18.21 -4.09 -30.34
C ALA A 183 -18.97 -3.57 -29.11
N TYR A 184 -19.97 -2.70 -29.32
CA TYR A 184 -20.82 -2.17 -28.26
C TYR A 184 -21.69 -3.27 -27.61
N ALA A 185 -22.27 -4.16 -28.41
CA ALA A 185 -23.08 -5.27 -27.89
C ALA A 185 -22.24 -6.22 -27.02
N GLY A 186 -21.04 -6.58 -27.47
CA GLY A 186 -20.15 -7.46 -26.72
C GLY A 186 -19.72 -6.88 -25.37
N ILE A 187 -19.36 -5.59 -25.31
CA ILE A 187 -19.02 -4.96 -24.02
C ILE A 187 -20.23 -4.85 -23.09
N VAL A 188 -21.44 -4.59 -23.62
CA VAL A 188 -22.67 -4.54 -22.81
C VAL A 188 -23.00 -5.91 -22.23
N ASP A 189 -22.83 -6.98 -23.00
CA ASP A 189 -23.04 -8.34 -22.50
C ASP A 189 -22.02 -8.71 -21.41
N GLU A 190 -20.75 -8.29 -21.54
CA GLU A 190 -19.75 -8.45 -20.47
C GLU A 190 -20.13 -7.66 -19.21
N LEU A 191 -20.56 -6.40 -19.33
CA LEU A 191 -21.02 -5.61 -18.18
C LEU A 191 -22.21 -6.28 -17.49
N ARG A 192 -23.20 -6.75 -18.25
CA ARG A 192 -24.34 -7.50 -17.71
C ARG A 192 -23.88 -8.72 -16.93
N HIS A 193 -22.94 -9.48 -17.49
CA HIS A 193 -22.38 -10.66 -16.82
C HIS A 193 -21.73 -10.30 -15.47
N ARG A 194 -20.94 -9.22 -15.43
CA ARG A 194 -20.30 -8.73 -14.19
C ARG A 194 -21.30 -8.25 -13.15
N ILE A 195 -22.32 -7.52 -13.57
CA ILE A 195 -23.40 -7.04 -12.69
C ILE A 195 -24.15 -8.23 -12.08
N GLU A 196 -24.50 -9.24 -12.89
CA GLU A 196 -25.16 -10.45 -12.41
C GLU A 196 -24.29 -11.24 -11.42
N GLN A 197 -23.00 -11.40 -11.70
CA GLN A 197 -22.06 -12.03 -10.77
C GLN A 197 -22.00 -11.25 -9.45
N ALA A 198 -21.85 -9.93 -9.51
CA ALA A 198 -21.78 -9.07 -8.33
C ALA A 198 -23.06 -9.12 -7.49
N ARG A 199 -24.24 -9.27 -8.12
CA ARG A 199 -25.51 -9.45 -7.40
C ARG A 199 -25.58 -10.81 -6.70
N ARG A 200 -25.22 -11.90 -7.40
CA ARG A 200 -25.23 -13.25 -6.81
C ARG A 200 -24.30 -13.37 -5.61
N SER A 201 -23.10 -12.80 -5.70
CA SER A 201 -22.14 -12.80 -4.58
C SER A 201 -22.58 -12.00 -3.35
N ARG A 202 -23.68 -11.23 -3.41
CA ARG A 202 -24.27 -10.54 -2.25
C ARG A 202 -25.37 -11.33 -1.56
N GLU A 203 -25.96 -12.28 -2.27
CA GLU A 203 -27.05 -13.12 -1.75
C GLU A 203 -26.52 -14.35 -0.99
N GLU A 204 -25.23 -14.67 -1.16
CA GLU A 204 -24.47 -15.73 -0.46
C GLU A 204 -23.80 -15.20 0.82
#